data_AF-A0A6B3F966-F1
#
_entry.id   AF-A0A6B3F966-F1
#
_cell.length_a   1.000
_cell.length_b   1.000
_cell.length_c   1.000
_cell.angle_alpha   90.00
_cell.angle_beta   90.00
_cell.angle_gamma   90.00
#
_symmetry.space_group_name_H-M   'P 1'
#
loop_
_entity.id
_entity.type
_entity.pdbx_description
1 polymer ?
#
loop_
_entity_poly.entity_id
_entity_poly.type
_entity_poly.pdbx_seq_one_letter_code
_entity_poly.pdbx_strand_id
1 'polypeptide(L)'
;RRAQPALGAGTGVTWLDAPEGVLALRREAADGRPVVVTAHTGSAPVTVPSPGEALLSSGDTPPAADADGNVVLAPDTTVWWLG
;
A
#
# COMPACT_ATOMS: atom_id res chain seq x y z
N ARG A 1 -1.44 7.39 12.35
CA ARG A 1 -2.69 8.12 12.03
C ARG A 1 -2.74 9.54 12.59
N ARG A 2 -2.63 9.78 13.91
CA ARG A 2 -2.67 11.15 14.48
C ARG A 2 -1.57 12.11 13.96
N ALA A 3 -0.40 11.58 13.61
CA ALA A 3 0.73 12.35 13.09
C ALA A 3 0.73 12.54 11.56
N GLN A 4 -0.22 11.94 10.84
CA GLN A 4 -0.30 11.99 9.37
C GLN A 4 -1.76 12.17 8.97
N PRO A 5 -2.25 13.41 8.77
CA PRO A 5 -3.64 13.70 8.44
C PRO A 5 -4.14 12.95 7.20
N ALA A 6 -3.26 12.63 6.25
CA ALA A 6 -3.50 11.76 5.09
C ALA A 6 -4.02 10.35 5.46
N LEU A 7 -3.67 9.85 6.64
CA LEU A 7 -4.16 8.58 7.18
C LEU A 7 -5.53 8.74 7.87
N GLY A 8 -6.01 9.97 8.07
CA GLY A 8 -7.37 10.33 8.50
C GLY A 8 -8.35 10.24 7.34
N ALA A 9 -9.65 10.09 7.65
CA ALA A 9 -10.72 9.83 6.70
C ALA A 9 -10.77 10.89 5.58
N GLY A 10 -10.10 10.61 4.46
CA GLY A 10 -10.35 11.28 3.19
C GLY A 10 -11.82 11.12 2.77
N THR A 11 -12.20 11.72 1.66
CA THR A 11 -13.60 11.76 1.20
C THR A 11 -14.04 10.49 0.46
N GLY A 12 -13.10 9.63 0.06
CA GLY A 12 -13.39 8.40 -0.67
C GLY A 12 -12.14 7.56 -0.92
N VAL A 13 -12.35 6.42 -1.59
CA VAL A 13 -11.30 5.52 -2.05
C VAL A 13 -11.55 5.16 -3.52
N THR A 14 -10.48 5.03 -4.30
CA THR A 14 -10.52 4.44 -5.65
C THR A 14 -9.91 3.06 -5.58
N TRP A 15 -10.65 2.02 -5.96
CA TRP A 15 -10.09 0.68 -6.10
C TRP A 15 -9.18 0.61 -7.31
N LEU A 16 -8.03 -0.05 -7.16
CA LEU A 16 -7.06 -0.30 -8.21
C LEU A 16 -7.08 -1.77 -8.58
N ASP A 17 -6.66 -2.08 -9.80
CA ASP A 17 -6.41 -3.46 -10.19
C ASP A 17 -5.28 -4.03 -9.34
N ALA A 18 -5.46 -5.27 -8.90
CA ALA A 18 -4.51 -5.98 -8.07
C ALA A 18 -4.57 -7.47 -8.37
N PRO A 19 -3.48 -8.21 -8.15
CA PRO A 19 -3.49 -9.66 -8.24
C PRO A 19 -4.46 -10.29 -7.22
N GLU A 20 -4.80 -11.55 -7.46
CA GLU A 20 -5.58 -12.34 -6.51
C GLU A 20 -4.96 -12.31 -5.10
N GLY A 21 -5.82 -12.21 -4.09
CA GLY A 21 -5.41 -12.10 -2.69
C GLY A 21 -4.97 -10.69 -2.26
N VAL A 22 -4.73 -9.77 -3.19
CA VAL A 22 -4.33 -8.38 -2.88
C VAL A 22 -5.50 -7.43 -3.11
N LEU A 23 -5.77 -6.60 -2.12
CA LEU A 23 -6.63 -5.43 -2.24
C LEU A 23 -5.74 -4.21 -2.44
N ALA A 24 -5.92 -3.47 -3.53
CA ALA A 24 -5.24 -2.20 -3.75
C ALA A 24 -6.25 -1.06 -3.85
N LEU A 25 -6.00 0.02 -3.12
CA LEU A 25 -6.83 1.22 -3.18
C LEU A 25 -5.97 2.48 -3.09
N ARG A 26 -6.40 3.52 -3.81
CA ARG A 26 -5.84 4.86 -3.74
C ARG A 26 -6.75 5.75 -2.91
N ARG A 27 -6.14 6.57 -2.06
CA ARG A 27 -6.80 7.59 -1.24
C ARG A 27 -6.15 8.93 -1.54
N GLU A 28 -6.96 9.96 -1.77
CA GLU A 28 -6.44 11.33 -1.83
C GLU A 28 -6.29 11.86 -0.40
N ALA A 29 -5.09 12.30 -0.04
CA ALA A 29 -4.87 12.98 1.22
C ALA A 29 -5.37 14.43 1.14
N ALA A 30 -5.69 15.00 2.30
CA ALA A 30 -6.14 16.40 2.40
C ALA A 30 -5.09 17.41 1.91
N ASP A 31 -3.81 17.03 1.84
CA ASP A 31 -2.72 17.84 1.28
C ASP A 31 -2.51 17.62 -0.23
N GLY A 32 -3.41 16.87 -0.89
CA GLY A 32 -3.40 16.61 -2.32
C GLY A 32 -2.48 15.47 -2.76
N ARG A 33 -1.69 14.87 -1.87
CA ARG A 33 -0.80 13.76 -2.22
C ARG A 33 -1.53 12.42 -2.14
N PRO A 34 -1.55 11.60 -3.19
CA PRO A 34 -2.21 10.31 -3.13
C PRO A 34 -1.40 9.35 -2.24
N VAL A 35 -2.12 8.54 -1.46
CA VAL A 35 -1.54 7.37 -0.81
C VAL A 35 -2.19 6.12 -1.38
N VAL A 36 -1.36 5.13 -1.71
CA VAL A 36 -1.86 3.80 -2.07
C VAL A 36 -1.83 2.93 -0.82
N VAL A 37 -2.80 2.05 -0.68
CA VAL A 37 -2.85 1.02 0.35
C VAL A 37 -2.97 -0.32 -0.35
N THR A 38 -2.06 -1.24 -0.04
CA THR A 38 -2.15 -2.64 -0.45
C THR A 38 -2.36 -3.50 0.78
N ALA A 39 -3.41 -4.31 0.80
CA ALA A 39 -3.66 -5.30 1.85
C ALA A 39 -3.66 -6.70 1.22
N HIS A 40 -2.69 -7.52 1.60
CA HIS A 40 -2.59 -8.89 1.14
C HIS A 40 -3.31 -9.81 2.12
N THR A 41 -4.41 -10.38 1.65
CA THR A 41 -5.33 -11.27 2.38
C THR A 41 -5.19 -12.74 2.00
N GLY A 42 -4.22 -13.03 1.12
CA GLY A 42 -3.86 -14.38 0.71
C GLY A 42 -2.83 -15.02 1.64
N SER A 43 -2.47 -16.27 1.36
CA SER A 43 -1.61 -17.10 2.22
C SER A 43 -0.19 -17.30 1.68
N ALA A 44 0.13 -16.82 0.49
CA ALA A 44 1.43 -17.01 -0.15
C ALA A 44 1.96 -15.69 -0.71
N PRO A 45 3.25 -15.34 -0.51
CA PRO A 45 3.80 -14.07 -0.98
C PRO A 45 3.53 -13.79 -2.45
N VAL A 46 3.28 -12.51 -2.76
CA VAL A 46 2.97 -12.07 -4.13
C VAL A 46 3.85 -10.89 -4.52
N THR A 47 4.35 -10.92 -5.75
CA THR A 47 5.14 -9.83 -6.33
C THR A 47 4.22 -8.87 -7.07
N VAL A 48 4.35 -7.58 -6.77
CA VAL A 48 3.59 -6.50 -7.43
C VAL A 48 4.52 -5.35 -7.81
N PRO A 49 4.19 -4.56 -8.84
CA PRO A 49 4.85 -3.28 -9.07
C PRO A 49 4.73 -2.40 -7.81
N SER A 50 5.83 -1.78 -7.38
CA SER A 50 5.82 -0.91 -6.22
C SER A 50 4.94 0.31 -6.49
N PRO A 51 3.89 0.57 -5.69
CA PRO A 51 3.08 1.77 -5.85
C PRO A 51 3.84 3.06 -5.49
N GLY A 52 5.00 2.94 -4.82
CA GLY A 52 5.83 4.07 -4.40
C GLY A 52 6.72 3.70 -3.21
N GLU A 53 7.05 4.69 -2.36
CA GLU A 53 7.85 4.44 -1.15
C GLU A 53 6.96 3.96 0.00
N ALA A 54 7.34 2.87 0.69
CA ALA A 54 6.59 2.33 1.81
C ALA A 54 6.69 3.24 3.05
N LEU A 55 5.55 3.80 3.49
CA LEU A 55 5.43 4.62 4.70
C LEU A 55 5.23 3.81 5.97
N LEU A 56 4.42 2.77 5.86
CA LEU A 56 3.95 1.98 7.00
C LEU A 56 3.66 0.58 6.50
N SER A 57 4.10 -0.41 7.26
CA SER A 57 3.77 -1.82 7.07
C SER A 57 3.24 -2.38 8.38
N SER A 58 2.26 -3.28 8.30
CA SER A 58 1.86 -4.09 9.45
C SER A 58 2.77 -5.29 9.69
N GLY A 59 3.62 -5.64 8.71
CA GLY A 59 4.65 -6.66 8.87
C GLY A 59 5.91 -6.12 9.56
N ASP A 60 6.85 -7.02 9.86
CA ASP A 60 8.07 -6.69 10.62
C ASP A 60 8.94 -5.63 9.96
N THR A 61 8.91 -5.54 8.63
CA THR A 61 9.70 -4.57 7.86
C THR A 61 8.88 -4.04 6.68
N PRO A 62 8.93 -2.72 6.38
CA PRO A 62 8.38 -2.19 5.15
C PRO A 62 9.06 -2.83 3.92
N PRO A 63 8.30 -3.29 2.91
CA PRO A 63 8.91 -3.83 1.70
C PRO A 63 9.67 -2.73 0.95
N ALA A 64 10.78 -3.11 0.33
CA ALA A 64 11.59 -2.25 -0.52
C ALA A 64 11.54 -2.78 -1.96
N ALA A 65 11.50 -1.85 -2.92
CA ALA A 65 11.47 -2.20 -4.33
C ALA A 65 12.82 -2.80 -4.76
N ASP A 66 12.77 -3.82 -5.60
CA ASP A 66 13.94 -4.36 -6.30
C ASP A 66 14.39 -3.45 -7.45
N ALA A 67 15.43 -3.87 -8.16
CA ALA A 67 15.98 -3.10 -9.29
C ALA A 67 15.00 -2.89 -10.45
N ASP A 68 13.97 -3.74 -10.54
CA ASP A 68 12.93 -3.69 -11.58
C ASP A 68 11.68 -2.93 -11.10
N GLY A 69 11.71 -2.37 -9.89
CA GLY A 69 10.62 -1.59 -9.31
C GLY A 69 9.50 -2.44 -8.72
N ASN A 70 9.72 -3.72 -8.44
CA ASN A 70 8.73 -4.61 -7.84
C ASN A 70 8.99 -4.83 -6.34
N VAL A 71 7.94 -5.18 -5.62
CA VAL A 71 7.97 -5.49 -4.18
C VAL A 71 7.30 -6.84 -3.93
N VAL A 72 7.79 -7.57 -2.94
CA VAL A 72 7.13 -8.77 -2.43
C VAL A 72 6.24 -8.39 -1.26
N LEU A 73 4.94 -8.64 -1.39
CA LEU A 73 3.97 -8.51 -0.30
C LEU A 73 3.86 -9.84 0.42
N ALA A 74 4.28 -9.87 1.69
CA ALA A 74 4.02 -11.00 2.57
C ALA A 74 2.51 -11.19 2.79
N PRO A 75 2.03 -12.42 3.03
CA PRO A 75 0.64 -12.67 3.41
C PRO A 75 0.27 -11.89 4.68
N ASP A 76 -1.03 -11.65 4.86
CA ASP A 76 -1.61 -10.93 6.01
C ASP A 76 -0.97 -9.57 6.33
N THR A 77 -0.42 -8.91 5.30
CA THR A 77 0.32 -7.66 5.43
C THR A 77 -0.42 -6.52 4.74
N THR A 78 -0.55 -5.40 5.45
CA THR A 78 -1.03 -4.13 4.89
C THR A 78 0.12 -3.13 4.82
N VAL A 79 0.32 -2.54 3.64
CA VAL A 79 1.35 -1.55 3.38
C VAL A 79 0.72 -0.27 2.84
N TRP A 80 1.23 0.86 3.29
CA TRP A 80 0.85 2.19 2.86
C TRP A 80 2.01 2.83 2.11
N TRP A 81 1.72 3.43 0.96
CA TRP A 81 2.73 3.93 0.03
C TRP A 81 2.54 5.43 -0.20
N LEU A 82 3.64 6.19 -0.28
CA LEU A 82 3.67 7.50 -0.94
C LEU A 82 3.79 7.28 -2.44
N GLY A 83 2.74 7.64 -3.18
CA GLY A 83 2.74 7.67 -4.64
C GLY A 83 3.08 9.05 -5.19
#